data_AF-A0A0E3K100-F1
#
_entry.id   AF-A0A0E3K100-F1
#
_cell.length_a   1.000
_cell.length_b   1.000
_cell.length_c   1.000
_cell.angle_alpha   90.00
_cell.angle_beta   90.00
_cell.angle_gamma   90.00
#
_symmetry.space_group_name_H-M   'P 1'
#
loop_
_entity.id
_entity.type
_entity.pdbx_description
1 polymer ?
#
loop_
_entity_poly.entity_id
_entity_poly.type
_entity_poly.pdbx_seq_one_letter_code
_entity_poly.pdbx_strand_id
1 'polypeptide(L)'
;MERNSKLLKKLMLAMLIAMGVVISPILRIEGMCPMSSVINITCAVVLGPWYALLCATCIGIIRMFLMGIPPLALTGAVFGAFLSGLLYRASKNTLIFGVLGEVIGTGVIGAIVSAPIMTYFWGKKGLSLMFYVPLFFTATIIGGAIAFIFLGALSKNGMLIKIQKSLGVKVYDKSTEVNREISANKTQC
;
A
#
# COMPACT_ATOMS: atom_id res chain seq x y z
N MET A 1 11.95 26.16 -0.85
CA MET A 1 12.07 24.72 -0.51
C MET A 1 10.92 23.84 -1.03
N GLU A 2 9.72 24.36 -1.28
CA GLU A 2 8.54 23.64 -1.83
C GLU A 2 8.72 22.91 -3.19
N ARG A 3 9.57 23.44 -4.08
CA ARG A 3 9.78 22.85 -5.43
C ARG A 3 10.49 21.48 -5.35
N ASN A 4 11.41 21.33 -4.41
CA ASN A 4 12.20 20.12 -4.24
C ASN A 4 11.37 18.98 -3.62
N SER A 5 10.48 19.27 -2.68
CA SER A 5 9.62 18.25 -2.07
C SER A 5 8.60 17.68 -3.07
N LYS A 6 8.01 18.52 -3.93
CA LYS A 6 7.13 18.09 -5.02
C LYS A 6 7.85 17.19 -6.03
N LEU A 7 9.09 17.51 -6.38
CA LEU A 7 9.92 16.67 -7.24
C LEU A 7 10.26 15.33 -6.56
N LEU A 8 10.67 15.35 -5.29
CA LEU A 8 10.96 14.13 -4.53
C LEU A 8 9.75 13.19 -4.41
N LYS A 9 8.55 13.72 -4.19
CA LYS A 9 7.30 12.91 -4.21
C LYS A 9 7.12 12.20 -5.54
N LYS A 10 7.30 12.91 -6.65
CA LYS A 10 7.18 12.33 -8.01
C LYS A 10 8.25 11.29 -8.28
N LEU A 11 9.50 11.54 -7.86
CA LEU A 11 10.60 10.59 -8.02
C LEU A 11 10.39 9.32 -7.19
N MET A 12 10.00 9.45 -5.92
CA MET A 12 9.69 8.30 -5.08
C MET A 12 8.52 7.49 -5.60
N LEU A 13 7.47 8.18 -6.08
CA LEU A 13 6.35 7.54 -6.77
C LEU A 13 6.83 6.77 -8.00
N ALA A 14 7.63 7.38 -8.88
CA ALA A 14 8.16 6.72 -10.08
C ALA A 14 9.02 5.49 -9.75
N MET A 15 9.85 5.58 -8.71
CA MET A 15 10.65 4.45 -8.21
C MET A 15 9.77 3.30 -7.70
N LEU A 16 8.73 3.61 -6.93
CA LEU A 16 7.77 2.61 -6.44
C LEU A 16 7.00 1.95 -7.59
N ILE A 17 6.60 2.73 -8.60
CA ILE A 17 5.95 2.21 -9.81
C ILE A 17 6.90 1.28 -10.57
N ALA A 18 8.14 1.71 -10.80
CA ALA A 18 9.15 0.90 -11.50
C ALA A 18 9.41 -0.42 -10.77
N MET A 19 9.62 -0.39 -9.46
CA MET A 19 9.75 -1.61 -8.64
C MET A 19 8.50 -2.49 -8.73
N GLY A 20 7.30 -1.90 -8.66
CA GLY A 20 6.05 -2.65 -8.77
C GLY A 20 5.91 -3.37 -10.11
N VAL A 21 6.31 -2.74 -11.20
CA VAL A 21 6.24 -3.31 -12.55
C VAL A 21 7.30 -4.42 -12.74
N VAL A 22 8.53 -4.22 -12.26
CA VAL A 22 9.64 -5.17 -12.42
C VAL A 22 9.49 -6.41 -11.53
N ILE A 23 8.97 -6.24 -10.30
CA ILE A 23 8.80 -7.35 -9.35
C ILE A 23 7.55 -8.19 -9.70
N SER A 24 6.57 -7.58 -10.37
CA SER A 24 5.32 -8.24 -10.78
C SER A 24 5.49 -9.56 -11.55
N PRO A 25 6.40 -9.72 -12.51
CA PRO A 25 6.61 -11.01 -13.20
C PRO A 25 7.46 -11.99 -12.39
N ILE A 26 8.43 -11.51 -11.60
CA ILE A 26 9.40 -12.36 -10.88
C ILE A 26 8.74 -13.07 -9.70
N LEU A 27 7.81 -12.40 -9.00
CA LEU A 27 7.15 -12.93 -7.80
C LEU A 27 5.65 -13.18 -8.00
N ARG A 28 5.22 -13.33 -9.26
CA ARG A 28 3.89 -13.85 -9.59
C ARG A 28 3.95 -15.36 -9.58
N ILE A 29 3.76 -15.92 -8.39
CA ILE A 29 3.35 -17.31 -8.23
C ILE A 29 1.90 -17.38 -8.68
N GLU A 30 1.51 -18.40 -9.45
CA GLU A 30 0.15 -18.54 -9.97
C GLU A 30 -0.89 -18.34 -8.86
N GLY A 31 -1.47 -17.14 -8.84
CA GLY A 31 -2.49 -16.72 -7.90
C GLY A 31 -2.06 -15.87 -6.67
N MET A 32 -0.78 -15.74 -6.31
CA MET A 32 -0.34 -14.91 -5.17
C MET A 32 0.65 -13.81 -5.58
N CYS A 33 0.36 -12.56 -5.22
CA CYS A 33 1.20 -11.38 -5.50
C CYS A 33 1.52 -10.59 -4.21
N PRO A 34 2.24 -11.17 -3.23
CA PRO A 34 2.43 -10.56 -1.91
C PRO A 34 3.21 -9.23 -1.96
N MET A 35 4.13 -9.08 -2.92
CA MET A 35 4.92 -7.85 -3.08
C MET A 35 4.11 -6.65 -3.55
N SER A 36 2.99 -6.88 -4.24
CA SER A 36 2.10 -5.78 -4.65
C SER A 36 1.52 -5.07 -3.42
N SER A 37 1.11 -5.85 -2.42
CA SER A 37 0.58 -5.32 -1.16
C SER A 37 1.66 -4.63 -0.33
N VAL A 38 2.90 -5.12 -0.35
CA VAL A 38 4.04 -4.42 0.30
C VAL A 38 4.24 -3.03 -0.29
N ILE A 39 4.27 -2.91 -1.61
CA ILE A 39 4.47 -1.64 -2.31
C ILE A 39 3.28 -0.71 -2.09
N ASN A 40 2.05 -1.22 -2.13
CA ASN A 40 0.84 -0.45 -1.87
C ASN A 40 0.83 0.14 -0.46
N ILE A 41 1.07 -0.68 0.57
CA ILE A 41 1.11 -0.24 1.97
C ILE A 41 2.26 0.76 2.16
N THR A 42 3.44 0.49 1.60
CA THR A 42 4.60 1.39 1.70
C THR A 42 4.31 2.73 1.03
N CYS A 43 3.70 2.73 -0.16
CA CYS A 43 3.31 3.95 -0.86
C CYS A 43 2.23 4.72 -0.08
N ALA A 44 1.26 4.02 0.48
CA ALA A 44 0.19 4.57 1.32
C ALA A 44 0.74 5.25 2.58
N VAL A 45 1.72 4.62 3.25
CA VAL A 45 2.33 5.12 4.48
C VAL A 45 3.30 6.29 4.22
N VAL A 46 4.06 6.23 3.12
CA VAL A 46 5.11 7.22 2.83
C VAL A 46 4.56 8.45 2.10
N LEU A 47 3.71 8.25 1.09
CA LEU A 47 3.22 9.34 0.22
C LEU A 47 1.76 9.73 0.51
N GLY A 48 0.98 8.84 1.14
CA GLY A 48 -0.44 9.05 1.47
C GLY A 48 -1.41 8.42 0.46
N PRO A 49 -2.73 8.48 0.76
CA PRO A 49 -3.76 7.74 0.02
C PRO A 49 -3.89 8.15 -1.45
N TRP A 50 -3.81 9.45 -1.75
CA TRP A 50 -3.94 9.94 -3.13
C TRP A 50 -2.78 9.51 -4.02
N TYR A 51 -1.55 9.56 -3.51
CA TYR A 51 -0.38 9.11 -4.26
C TYR A 51 -0.33 7.58 -4.35
N ALA A 52 -0.80 6.86 -3.32
CA ALA A 52 -0.90 5.41 -3.36
C ALA A 52 -1.94 4.91 -4.36
N LEU A 53 -3.09 5.58 -4.46
CA LEU A 53 -4.09 5.33 -5.49
C LEU A 53 -3.49 5.52 -6.88
N LEU A 54 -2.80 6.64 -7.10
CA LEU A 54 -2.16 6.93 -8.39
C LEU A 54 -1.05 5.93 -8.71
N CYS A 55 -0.24 5.53 -7.72
CA CYS A 55 0.79 4.50 -7.84
C CYS A 55 0.20 3.16 -8.29
N ALA A 56 -0.80 2.66 -7.56
CA ALA A 56 -1.46 1.39 -7.85
C ALA A 56 -2.13 1.40 -9.23
N THR A 57 -2.73 2.54 -9.60
CA THR A 57 -3.35 2.73 -10.92
C THR A 57 -2.31 2.68 -12.04
N CYS A 58 -1.21 3.44 -11.91
CA CYS A 58 -0.14 3.43 -12.90
C CYS A 58 0.51 2.05 -13.05
N ILE A 59 0.80 1.36 -11.93
CA ILE A 59 1.35 -0.01 -11.96
C ILE A 59 0.39 -0.94 -12.69
N GLY A 60 -0.91 -0.90 -12.37
CA GLY A 60 -1.88 -1.80 -12.99
C GLY A 60 -2.10 -1.49 -14.47
N ILE A 61 -2.15 -0.22 -14.89
CA ILE A 61 -2.21 0.16 -16.31
C ILE A 61 -0.99 -0.38 -17.06
N ILE A 62 0.22 -0.14 -16.53
CA ILE A 62 1.46 -0.61 -17.16
C ILE A 62 1.48 -2.14 -17.27
N ARG A 63 0.99 -2.85 -16.24
CA ARG A 63 0.87 -4.32 -16.26
C ARG A 63 -0.17 -4.83 -17.25
N MET A 64 -1.28 -4.11 -17.45
CA MET A 64 -2.26 -4.46 -18.48
C MET A 64 -1.66 -4.33 -19.88
N PHE A 65 -0.94 -3.23 -20.15
CA PHE A 65 -0.32 -2.99 -21.45
C PHE A 65 0.88 -3.89 -21.76
N LEU A 66 1.79 -4.11 -20.80
CA LEU A 66 3.02 -4.88 -21.03
C LEU A 66 2.82 -6.40 -20.87
N MET A 67 1.96 -6.82 -19.94
CA MET A 67 1.87 -8.22 -19.51
C MET A 67 0.51 -8.86 -19.77
N GLY A 68 -0.46 -8.11 -20.34
CA GLY A 68 -1.80 -8.63 -20.67
C GLY A 68 -2.57 -9.18 -19.46
N ILE A 69 -2.23 -8.72 -18.25
CA ILE A 69 -2.83 -9.21 -17.01
C ILE A 69 -4.25 -8.64 -16.91
N PRO A 70 -5.27 -9.45 -16.58
CA PRO A 70 -6.63 -8.96 -16.46
C PRO A 70 -6.76 -7.87 -15.38
N PRO A 71 -7.68 -6.91 -15.57
CA PRO A 71 -7.83 -5.73 -14.69
C PRO A 71 -8.23 -6.05 -13.24
N LEU A 72 -8.48 -7.33 -12.90
CA LEU A 72 -8.83 -7.74 -11.55
C LEU A 72 -7.82 -7.35 -10.50
N ALA A 73 -6.53 -7.54 -10.79
CA ALA A 73 -5.48 -7.19 -9.85
C ALA A 73 -5.36 -5.66 -9.70
N LEU A 74 -5.77 -4.90 -10.73
CA LEU A 74 -5.77 -3.44 -10.71
C LEU A 74 -6.90 -2.91 -9.81
N THR A 75 -8.13 -3.39 -9.98
CA THR A 75 -9.26 -2.89 -9.18
C THR A 75 -9.05 -3.15 -7.69
N GLY A 76 -8.63 -4.37 -7.31
CA GLY A 76 -8.33 -4.68 -5.91
C GLY A 76 -7.19 -3.85 -5.33
N ALA A 77 -6.07 -3.71 -6.05
CA ALA A 77 -4.91 -2.95 -5.59
C ALA A 77 -5.20 -1.45 -5.41
N VAL A 78 -6.04 -0.86 -6.27
CA VAL A 78 -6.41 0.57 -6.18
C VAL A 78 -7.24 0.83 -4.92
N PHE A 79 -8.24 -0.02 -4.64
CA PHE A 79 -9.03 0.09 -3.42
C PHE A 79 -8.18 -0.20 -2.17
N GLY A 80 -7.35 -1.25 -2.20
CA GLY A 80 -6.42 -1.57 -1.11
C GLY A 80 -5.46 -0.45 -0.77
N ALA A 81 -4.74 0.07 -1.77
CA ALA A 81 -3.77 1.14 -1.56
C ALA A 81 -4.43 2.43 -1.03
N PHE A 82 -5.63 2.75 -1.53
CA PHE A 82 -6.39 3.91 -1.06
C PHE A 82 -6.88 3.71 0.38
N LEU A 83 -7.49 2.56 0.68
CA LEU A 83 -8.04 2.27 1.99
C LEU A 83 -6.95 2.10 3.05
N SER A 84 -5.82 1.49 2.68
CA SER A 84 -4.59 1.44 3.49
C SER A 84 -4.11 2.85 3.87
N GLY A 85 -4.05 3.77 2.91
CA GLY A 85 -3.64 5.15 3.16
C GLY A 85 -4.66 5.96 3.97
N LEU A 86 -5.96 5.68 3.79
CA LEU A 86 -7.03 6.33 4.52
C LEU A 86 -7.09 5.86 5.98
N LEU A 87 -7.09 4.55 6.22
CA LEU A 87 -7.08 3.95 7.56
C LEU A 87 -5.80 4.26 8.31
N TYR A 88 -4.64 4.25 7.64
CA TYR A 88 -3.39 4.70 8.25
C TYR A 88 -3.49 6.15 8.77
N ARG A 89 -4.13 7.05 8.02
CA ARG A 89 -4.33 8.45 8.42
C ARG A 89 -5.44 8.62 9.46
N ALA A 90 -6.53 7.86 9.35
CA ALA A 90 -7.65 7.92 10.29
C ALA A 90 -7.23 7.40 11.68
N SER A 91 -6.39 6.37 11.73
CA SER A 91 -5.98 5.71 12.97
C SER A 91 -4.73 6.29 13.61
N LYS A 92 -4.50 7.60 13.43
CA LYS A 92 -3.33 8.33 13.96
C LYS A 92 -2.02 7.58 13.69
N ASN A 93 -1.89 6.98 12.51
CA ASN A 93 -0.62 6.50 11.94
C ASN A 93 -0.03 5.28 12.61
N THR A 94 -0.94 4.47 13.13
CA THR A 94 -0.63 3.12 13.53
C THR A 94 -0.46 2.25 12.28
N LEU A 95 0.75 1.73 12.05
CA LEU A 95 1.09 0.90 10.87
C LEU A 95 0.15 -0.30 10.70
N ILE A 96 -0.35 -0.85 11.81
CA ILE A 96 -1.31 -1.97 11.83
C ILE A 96 -2.58 -1.62 11.04
N PHE A 97 -3.08 -0.38 11.14
CA PHE A 97 -4.28 0.03 10.41
C PHE A 97 -4.04 0.21 8.91
N GLY A 98 -2.82 0.58 8.50
CA GLY A 98 -2.45 0.57 7.09
C GLY A 98 -2.45 -0.85 6.52
N VAL A 99 -1.93 -1.82 7.27
CA VAL A 99 -1.95 -3.24 6.88
C VAL A 99 -3.39 -3.77 6.84
N LEU A 100 -4.19 -3.49 7.88
CA LEU A 100 -5.60 -3.88 7.92
C LEU A 100 -6.39 -3.27 6.74
N GLY A 101 -6.11 -2.02 6.36
CA GLY A 101 -6.74 -1.38 5.22
C GLY A 101 -6.41 -2.06 3.89
N GLU A 102 -5.21 -2.60 3.71
CA GLU A 102 -4.86 -3.39 2.53
C GLU A 102 -5.53 -4.77 2.56
N VAL A 103 -5.58 -5.44 3.73
CA VAL A 103 -6.26 -6.74 3.88
C VAL A 103 -7.76 -6.62 3.59
N ILE A 104 -8.41 -5.59 4.13
CA ILE A 104 -9.83 -5.32 3.88
C ILE A 104 -10.03 -4.81 2.43
N GLY A 105 -9.20 -3.87 1.99
CA GLY A 105 -9.36 -3.20 0.71
C GLY A 105 -9.03 -4.07 -0.50
N THR A 106 -7.88 -4.76 -0.51
CA THR A 106 -7.49 -5.68 -1.59
C THR A 106 -8.10 -7.07 -1.38
N GLY A 107 -8.07 -7.60 -0.15
CA GLY A 107 -8.47 -8.98 0.15
C GLY A 107 -9.98 -9.22 0.16
N VAL A 108 -10.77 -8.27 0.68
CA VAL A 108 -12.24 -8.41 0.78
C VAL A 108 -12.94 -7.57 -0.28
N ILE A 109 -12.82 -6.25 -0.21
CA ILE A 109 -13.53 -5.33 -1.13
C ILE A 109 -13.02 -5.54 -2.57
N GLY A 110 -11.71 -5.62 -2.72
CA GLY A 110 -11.05 -5.81 -4.01
C GLY A 110 -11.47 -7.11 -4.66
N ALA A 111 -11.53 -8.21 -3.92
CA ALA A 111 -11.97 -9.49 -4.45
C ALA A 111 -13.46 -9.51 -4.81
N ILE A 112 -14.32 -8.89 -3.98
CA ILE A 112 -15.77 -8.77 -4.25
C ILE A 112 -16.04 -7.91 -5.48
N VAL A 113 -15.40 -6.73 -5.60
CA VAL A 113 -15.58 -5.80 -6.72
C VAL A 113 -14.95 -6.35 -8.00
N SER A 114 -13.85 -7.09 -7.91
CA SER A 114 -13.19 -7.66 -9.08
C SER A 114 -13.98 -8.80 -9.73
N ALA A 115 -14.90 -9.43 -8.99
CA ALA A 115 -15.75 -10.50 -9.51
C ALA A 115 -16.78 -10.09 -10.58
N PRO A 116 -17.62 -9.04 -10.40
CA PRO A 116 -18.50 -8.55 -11.44
C PRO A 116 -17.71 -7.96 -12.62
N ILE A 117 -16.57 -7.28 -12.36
CA ILE A 117 -15.69 -6.78 -13.44
C ILE A 117 -15.18 -7.94 -14.30
N MET A 118 -14.73 -9.05 -13.73
CA MET A 118 -14.28 -10.22 -14.51
C MET A 118 -15.41 -10.79 -15.37
N THR A 119 -16.59 -10.93 -14.78
CA THR A 119 -17.74 -11.58 -15.41
C THR A 119 -18.30 -10.75 -16.56
N TYR A 120 -18.32 -9.43 -16.41
CA TYR A 120 -18.89 -8.51 -17.40
C TYR A 120 -17.90 -8.16 -18.53
N PHE A 121 -16.61 -7.96 -18.22
CA PHE A 121 -15.61 -7.56 -19.23
C PHE A 121 -14.83 -8.72 -19.86
N TRP A 122 -14.64 -9.86 -19.17
CA TRP A 122 -13.71 -10.91 -19.61
C TRP A 122 -14.38 -12.24 -19.96
N GLY A 123 -15.70 -12.37 -19.79
CA GLY A 123 -16.52 -13.47 -20.34
C GLY A 123 -16.27 -14.88 -19.75
N LYS A 124 -15.30 -15.09 -18.86
CA LYS A 124 -15.05 -16.39 -18.22
C LYS A 124 -16.03 -16.64 -17.06
N LYS A 125 -17.20 -17.20 -17.38
CA LYS A 125 -18.09 -17.87 -16.41
C LYS A 125 -17.47 -19.19 -16.00
N GLY A 126 -16.95 -19.32 -14.77
CA GLY A 126 -16.47 -20.65 -14.36
C GLY A 126 -15.95 -20.80 -12.94
N LEU A 127 -14.90 -20.08 -12.53
CA LEU A 127 -14.11 -20.57 -11.38
C LEU A 127 -13.54 -19.53 -10.40
N SER A 128 -13.83 -18.24 -10.52
CA SER A 128 -12.89 -17.26 -9.93
C SER A 128 -13.19 -16.82 -8.50
N LEU A 129 -14.43 -16.52 -8.11
CA LEU A 129 -14.68 -15.77 -6.86
C LEU A 129 -14.18 -16.49 -5.60
N MET A 130 -14.52 -17.77 -5.44
CA MET A 130 -14.13 -18.56 -4.27
C MET A 130 -12.65 -18.96 -4.25
N PHE A 131 -11.93 -18.90 -5.38
CA PHE A 131 -10.50 -19.13 -5.45
C PHE A 131 -9.68 -17.84 -5.29
N TYR A 132 -10.10 -16.74 -5.91
CA TYR A 132 -9.38 -15.48 -5.85
C TYR A 132 -9.50 -14.79 -4.48
N VAL A 133 -10.66 -14.87 -3.80
CA VAL A 133 -10.82 -14.26 -2.47
C VAL A 133 -9.81 -14.84 -1.46
N PRO A 134 -9.69 -16.17 -1.27
CA PRO A 134 -8.68 -16.74 -0.39
C PRO A 134 -7.26 -16.38 -0.81
N LEU A 135 -6.96 -16.39 -2.11
CA LEU A 135 -5.61 -16.08 -2.59
C LEU A 135 -5.22 -14.61 -2.42
N PHE A 136 -6.12 -13.66 -2.66
CA PHE A 136 -5.87 -12.25 -2.36
C PHE A 136 -5.78 -12.02 -0.85
N PHE A 137 -6.60 -12.69 -0.06
CA PHE A 137 -6.56 -12.60 1.39
C PHE A 137 -5.25 -13.13 1.97
N THR A 138 -4.79 -14.31 1.55
CA THR A 138 -3.49 -14.86 2.00
C THR A 138 -2.32 -14.01 1.49
N ALA A 139 -2.36 -13.53 0.25
CA ALA A 139 -1.32 -12.66 -0.29
C ALA A 139 -1.23 -11.31 0.46
N THR A 140 -2.37 -10.72 0.83
CA THR A 140 -2.40 -9.46 1.61
C THR A 140 -1.97 -9.66 3.06
N ILE A 141 -2.22 -10.83 3.67
CA ILE A 141 -1.68 -11.15 4.99
C ILE A 141 -0.16 -11.27 4.94
N ILE A 142 0.37 -12.03 3.99
CA ILE A 142 1.83 -12.23 3.84
C ILE A 142 2.51 -10.90 3.50
N GLY A 143 2.01 -10.19 2.49
CA GLY A 143 2.51 -8.88 2.11
C GLY A 143 2.35 -7.84 3.22
N GLY A 144 1.26 -7.90 3.98
CA GLY A 144 0.99 -7.08 5.14
C GLY A 144 1.98 -7.29 6.28
N ALA A 145 2.31 -8.54 6.59
CA ALA A 145 3.32 -8.89 7.59
C ALA A 145 4.71 -8.38 7.18
N ILE A 146 5.10 -8.58 5.91
CA ILE A 146 6.37 -8.07 5.38
C ILE A 146 6.42 -6.55 5.43
N ALA A 147 5.34 -5.87 5.00
CA ALA A 147 5.24 -4.42 5.05
C ALA A 147 5.32 -3.89 6.49
N PHE A 148 4.68 -4.59 7.45
CA PHE A 148 4.72 -4.22 8.85
C PHE A 148 6.13 -4.31 9.43
N ILE A 149 6.86 -5.40 9.16
CA ILE A 149 8.25 -5.56 9.61
C ILE A 149 9.15 -4.51 8.96
N PHE A 150 9.03 -4.32 7.65
CA PHE A 150 9.83 -3.37 6.88
C PHE A 150 9.62 -1.92 7.33
N LEU A 151 8.35 -1.47 7.39
CA LEU A 151 8.01 -0.12 7.85
C LEU A 151 8.26 0.07 9.35
N GLY A 152 8.09 -0.99 10.15
CA GLY A 152 8.42 -1.00 11.57
C GLY A 152 9.91 -0.79 11.80
N ALA A 153 10.78 -1.47 11.05
CA ALA A 153 12.22 -1.26 11.08
C ALA A 153 12.61 0.16 10.63
N LEU A 154 11.99 0.67 9.56
CA LEU A 154 12.22 2.05 9.09
C LEU A 154 11.76 3.10 10.11
N SER A 155 10.67 2.84 10.82
CA SER A 155 10.13 3.70 11.87
C SER A 155 11.04 3.72 13.09
N LYS A 156 11.49 2.55 13.56
CA LYS A 156 12.45 2.43 14.67
C LYS A 156 13.77 3.16 14.42
N ASN A 157 14.24 3.17 13.18
CA ASN A 157 15.46 3.88 12.78
C ASN A 157 15.24 5.39 12.54
N GLY A 158 14.03 5.93 12.75
CA GLY A 158 13.69 7.33 12.48
C GLY A 158 13.73 7.72 11.00
N MET A 159 14.02 6.77 10.11
CA MET A 159 14.18 6.99 8.68
C MET A 159 12.84 7.29 8.01
N LEU A 160 11.76 6.65 8.48
CA LEU A 160 10.40 6.89 8.00
C LEU A 160 10.00 8.37 8.18
N ILE A 161 10.31 8.93 9.35
CA ILE A 161 10.04 10.34 9.71
C ILE A 161 10.88 11.26 8.83
N LYS A 162 12.17 10.94 8.63
CA LYS A 162 13.07 11.72 7.78
C LYS A 162 12.58 11.75 6.32
N ILE A 163 12.11 10.62 5.80
CA ILE A 163 11.53 10.51 4.45
C ILE A 163 10.23 11.32 4.36
N GLN A 164 9.28 11.13 5.27
CA GLN A 164 8.01 11.87 5.26
C GLN A 164 8.23 13.39 5.38
N LYS A 165 9.17 13.82 6.22
CA LYS A 165 9.55 15.23 6.40
C LYS A 165 10.20 15.82 5.15
N SER A 166 11.11 15.07 4.53
CA SER A 166 11.76 15.47 3.27
C SER A 166 10.77 15.57 2.11
N LEU A 167 9.76 14.71 2.13
CA LEU A 167 8.65 14.77 1.18
C LEU A 167 7.68 15.90 1.50
N GLY A 168 7.66 16.50 2.69
CA GLY A 168 6.61 17.46 3.06
C GLY A 168 5.22 16.80 3.01
N VAL A 169 5.15 15.53 3.40
CA VAL A 169 3.90 14.84 3.73
C VAL A 169 3.67 15.06 5.23
N LYS A 170 2.42 15.07 5.71
CA LYS A 170 2.14 15.13 7.16
C LYS A 170 3.00 14.05 7.82
N VAL A 171 3.94 14.49 8.67
CA VAL A 171 4.83 13.62 9.44
C VAL A 171 3.98 13.06 10.55
N TYR A 172 3.98 11.75 10.68
CA TYR A 172 3.09 11.12 11.62
C TYR A 172 3.87 10.26 12.59
N ASP A 173 4.12 10.87 13.74
CA ASP A 173 5.02 10.35 14.73
C ASP A 173 4.27 10.14 16.04
N LYS A 174 4.09 8.87 16.42
CA LYS A 174 3.63 8.48 17.76
C LYS A 174 4.79 8.51 18.78
N SER A 175 6.04 8.38 18.32
CA SER A 175 7.24 8.47 19.17
C SER A 175 7.49 9.89 19.69
N THR A 176 7.06 10.93 18.98
CA THR A 176 7.12 12.31 19.48
C THR A 176 6.07 12.57 20.56
N GLU A 177 4.85 12.01 20.48
CA GLU A 177 3.84 12.14 21.54
C GLU A 177 4.27 11.42 22.82
N VAL A 178 4.75 10.17 22.71
CA VAL A 178 5.24 9.41 23.88
C VAL A 178 6.49 10.06 24.50
N ASN A 179 7.45 10.54 23.70
CA ASN A 179 8.61 11.24 24.27
C ASN A 179 8.27 12.63 24.85
N ARG A 180 7.26 13.33 24.30
CA ARG A 180 6.74 14.57 24.90
C ARG A 180 6.01 14.32 26.21
N GLU A 181 5.19 13.27 26.29
CA GLU A 181 4.53 12.87 27.54
C GLU A 181 5.56 12.46 28.60
N ILE A 182 6.57 11.67 28.24
CA ILE A 182 7.65 11.28 29.17
C ILE A 182 8.48 12.50 29.62
N SER A 183 8.77 13.46 28.74
CA SER A 183 9.52 14.68 29.10
C SER A 183 8.68 15.68 29.92
N ALA A 184 7.38 15.80 29.63
CA ALA A 184 6.46 16.61 30.42
C ALA A 184 6.30 16.06 31.84
N ASN A 185 6.22 14.74 31.98
CA ASN A 185 6.11 14.09 33.30
C ASN A 185 7.41 14.17 34.12
N LYS A 186 8.57 14.29 33.45
CA LYS A 186 9.88 14.49 34.10
C LYS A 186 10.14 15.92 34.58
N THR A 187 9.35 16.90 34.14
CA THR A 187 9.50 18.31 34.52
C THR A 187 8.57 18.70 35.68
N GLN A 188 7.65 17.80 36.06
CA GLN A 188 6.74 17.96 37.20
C GLN A 188 7.15 17.14 38.45
N CYS A 189 8.31 16.47 38.43
CA CYS A 189 8.93 15.84 39.60
C CYS A 189 10.18 16.61 40.02
#